data_AF-A0A351BHZ5-F1
#
_entry.id   AF-A0A351BHZ5-F1
#
_cell.length_a   1.000
_cell.length_b   1.000
_cell.length_c   1.000
_cell.angle_alpha   90.00
_cell.angle_beta   90.00
_cell.angle_gamma   90.00
#
_symmetry.space_group_name_H-M   'P 1'
#
loop_
_entity.id
_entity.type
_entity.pdbx_description
1 polymer ?
#
loop_
_entity_poly.entity_id
_entity_poly.type
_entity_poly.pdbx_seq_one_letter_code
_entity_poly.pdbx_strand_id
1 'polypeptide(L)'
;MPRHAEPIESLQVFKGISFPADIRFRQILVTGPPGAGKSTLIMRLGGWSEEGYLDLGRKHWWRSEILAMRPREIHLGLPFVGIGQAVSVFDEQLLDRHPVPPLDFARIMLPPRKRFLFSVDWYRRYVFEFLLPPAELVFERRQLRARSSTHPVDVRLSLAICESQREIFRQLAVFMHEQRFQVYVREGIENPPLRFVESMPKP
;
A
#
# COMPACT_ATOMS: atom_id res chain seq x y z
N MET A 1 7.40 -13.57 11.97
CA MET A 1 7.97 -14.56 11.02
C MET A 1 7.89 -13.97 9.61
N PRO A 2 8.88 -14.15 8.72
CA PRO A 2 8.75 -13.68 7.35
C PRO A 2 7.64 -14.49 6.67
N ARG A 3 6.52 -13.84 6.36
CA ARG A 3 5.51 -14.45 5.49
C ARG A 3 6.07 -14.47 4.08
N HIS A 4 6.19 -15.66 3.50
CA HIS A 4 6.45 -15.81 2.09
C HIS A 4 5.21 -15.36 1.30
N ALA A 5 5.43 -14.76 0.13
CA ALA A 5 4.38 -14.42 -0.80
C ALA A 5 4.50 -15.34 -2.02
N GLU A 6 3.39 -15.87 -2.50
CA GLU A 6 3.34 -16.77 -3.64
C GLU A 6 2.46 -16.21 -4.76
N PRO A 7 2.74 -16.55 -6.03
CA PRO A 7 1.88 -16.18 -7.15
C PRO A 7 0.46 -16.72 -7.00
N ILE A 8 -0.51 -15.95 -7.49
CA ILE A 8 -1.91 -16.37 -7.54
C ILE A 8 -2.18 -17.03 -8.88
N GLU A 9 -2.68 -18.27 -8.86
CA GLU A 9 -2.96 -19.05 -10.08
C GLU A 9 -4.27 -18.63 -10.76
N SER A 10 -5.33 -18.42 -9.97
CA SER A 10 -6.64 -18.06 -10.50
C SER A 10 -6.73 -16.57 -10.76
N LEU A 11 -6.50 -16.17 -12.01
CA LEU A 11 -6.42 -14.79 -12.45
C LEU A 11 -7.54 -14.42 -13.42
N GLN A 12 -7.93 -13.15 -13.38
CA GLN A 12 -8.73 -12.46 -14.39
C GLN A 12 -7.94 -11.22 -14.86
N VAL A 13 -8.33 -10.67 -16.01
CA VAL A 13 -7.62 -9.54 -16.62
C VAL A 13 -8.51 -8.30 -16.64
N PHE A 14 -8.01 -7.21 -16.06
CA PHE A 14 -8.59 -5.87 -16.23
C PHE A 14 -7.66 -5.03 -17.10
N LYS A 15 -8.11 -4.69 -18.31
CA LYS A 15 -7.37 -3.85 -19.27
C LYS A 15 -5.88 -4.26 -19.44
N GLY A 16 -5.65 -5.56 -19.62
CA GLY A 16 -4.32 -6.13 -19.81
C GLY A 16 -3.53 -6.42 -18.52
N ILE A 17 -4.06 -6.08 -17.33
CA ILE A 17 -3.39 -6.32 -16.05
C ILE A 17 -4.09 -7.45 -15.29
N SER A 18 -3.30 -8.41 -14.82
CA SER A 18 -3.79 -9.61 -14.11
C SER A 18 -4.12 -9.33 -12.65
N PHE A 19 -5.30 -9.75 -12.20
CA PHE A 19 -5.78 -9.68 -10.83
C PHE A 19 -6.42 -11.01 -10.41
N PRO A 20 -6.59 -11.29 -9.10
CA PRO A 20 -7.24 -12.52 -8.65
C PRO A 20 -8.69 -12.62 -9.12
N ALA A 21 -9.15 -13.80 -9.52
CA ALA A 21 -10.44 -13.99 -10.20
C ALA A 21 -11.67 -13.61 -9.36
N ASP A 22 -11.55 -13.55 -8.04
CA ASP A 22 -12.65 -13.25 -7.11
C ASP A 22 -12.84 -11.75 -6.82
N ILE A 23 -11.91 -10.89 -7.26
CA ILE A 23 -11.98 -9.46 -6.98
C ILE A 23 -12.83 -8.72 -8.01
N ARG A 24 -13.48 -7.65 -7.60
CA ARG A 24 -14.15 -6.73 -8.52
C ARG A 24 -13.29 -5.49 -8.67
N PHE A 25 -13.17 -5.00 -9.91
CA PHE A 25 -12.42 -3.79 -10.23
C PHE A 25 -12.70 -2.62 -9.26
N ARG A 26 -13.95 -2.44 -8.85
CA ARG A 26 -14.36 -1.35 -7.95
C ARG A 26 -13.80 -1.42 -6.53
N GLN A 27 -13.32 -2.57 -6.08
CA GLN A 27 -12.78 -2.78 -4.74
C GLN A 27 -11.29 -2.41 -4.65
N ILE A 28 -10.60 -2.28 -5.78
CA ILE A 28 -9.15 -2.11 -5.84
C ILE A 28 -8.74 -0.71 -5.36
N LEU A 29 -7.83 -0.70 -4.40
CA LEU A 29 -7.07 0.44 -3.91
C LEU A 29 -5.57 0.12 -4.06
N VAL A 30 -4.86 0.90 -4.85
CA VAL A 30 -3.43 0.75 -5.10
C VAL A 30 -2.64 1.64 -4.15
N THR A 31 -1.66 1.06 -3.46
CA THR A 31 -0.74 1.78 -2.57
C THR A 31 0.68 1.27 -2.70
N GLY A 32 1.64 1.94 -2.08
CA GLY A 32 3.07 1.64 -2.20
C GLY A 32 3.95 2.89 -2.05
N PRO A 33 5.27 2.71 -1.94
CA PRO A 33 6.21 3.81 -1.75
C PRO A 33 6.19 4.82 -2.93
N PRO A 34 6.69 6.04 -2.72
CA PRO A 34 6.91 7.00 -3.80
C PRO A 34 7.76 6.37 -4.91
N GLY A 35 7.44 6.67 -6.18
CA GLY A 35 8.17 6.11 -7.32
C GLY A 35 7.86 4.64 -7.67
N ALA A 36 6.99 3.95 -6.92
CA ALA A 36 6.64 2.56 -7.20
C ALA A 36 5.94 2.33 -8.56
N GLY A 37 5.31 3.37 -9.13
CA GLY A 37 4.56 3.27 -10.39
C GLY A 37 3.04 3.15 -10.22
N LYS A 38 2.50 3.57 -9.06
CA LYS A 38 1.06 3.54 -8.75
C LYS A 38 0.22 4.27 -9.81
N SER A 39 0.57 5.51 -10.12
CA SER A 39 -0.17 6.32 -11.10
C SER A 39 -0.11 5.69 -12.50
N THR A 40 1.04 5.11 -12.88
CA THR A 40 1.19 4.37 -14.14
C THR A 40 0.28 3.13 -14.18
N LEU A 41 0.16 2.40 -13.06
CA LEU A 41 -0.77 1.28 -12.94
C LEU A 41 -2.23 1.75 -13.11
N ILE A 42 -2.62 2.83 -12.42
CA ILE A 42 -3.98 3.36 -12.50
C ILE A 42 -4.34 3.87 -13.90
N MET A 43 -3.42 4.57 -14.56
CA MET A 43 -3.60 5.04 -15.93
C MET A 43 -3.82 3.87 -16.91
N ARG A 44 -3.06 2.77 -16.78
CA ARG A 44 -3.26 1.56 -17.60
C ARG A 44 -4.57 0.85 -17.30
N LEU A 45 -4.98 0.83 -16.04
CA LEU A 45 -6.33 0.39 -15.65
C LEU A 45 -7.42 1.34 -16.15
N GLY A 46 -7.06 2.44 -16.81
CA GLY A 46 -7.94 3.50 -17.31
C GLY A 46 -8.90 3.98 -16.23
N GLY A 47 -8.41 4.08 -14.99
CA GLY A 47 -9.06 4.81 -13.93
C GLY A 47 -8.65 6.28 -14.00
N TRP A 48 -9.56 7.18 -13.67
CA TRP A 48 -9.17 8.55 -13.34
C TRP A 48 -8.34 8.53 -12.06
N SER A 49 -7.18 9.19 -12.09
CA SER A 49 -6.26 9.27 -10.95
C SER A 49 -6.77 10.28 -9.94
N GLU A 50 -7.84 9.94 -9.23
CA GLU A 50 -8.14 10.61 -7.96
C GLU A 50 -7.20 10.02 -6.92
N GLU A 51 -6.19 10.79 -6.53
CA GLU A 51 -5.28 10.47 -5.43
C GLU A 51 -6.02 10.68 -4.11
N GLY A 52 -6.10 9.61 -3.31
CA GLY A 52 -6.68 9.68 -1.98
C GLY A 52 -5.61 9.65 -0.88
N TYR A 53 -5.80 10.41 0.18
CA TYR A 53 -5.00 10.27 1.41
C TYR A 53 -5.81 9.57 2.50
N LEU A 54 -5.25 8.52 3.11
CA LEU A 54 -5.84 7.80 4.22
C LEU A 54 -4.90 7.77 5.42
N ASP A 55 -5.29 8.48 6.47
CA ASP A 55 -4.67 8.35 7.79
C ASP A 55 -5.20 7.08 8.49
N LEU A 56 -4.34 6.07 8.64
CA LEU A 56 -4.70 4.81 9.28
C LEU A 56 -4.77 4.89 10.81
N GLY A 57 -4.22 5.94 11.43
CA GLY A 57 -4.38 6.25 12.85
C GLY A 57 -5.70 6.95 13.17
N ARG A 58 -6.37 7.53 12.18
CA ARG A 58 -7.65 8.22 12.36
C ARG A 58 -8.80 7.22 12.57
N LYS A 59 -9.57 7.44 13.65
CA LYS A 59 -10.79 6.68 13.91
C LYS A 59 -11.73 6.76 12.71
N HIS A 60 -12.27 5.60 12.30
CA HIS A 60 -13.22 5.48 11.18
C HIS A 60 -12.68 5.82 9.78
N TRP A 61 -11.36 5.74 9.54
CA TRP A 61 -10.79 5.99 8.20
C TRP A 61 -11.44 5.16 7.08
N TRP A 62 -11.94 3.96 7.39
CA TRP A 62 -12.66 3.09 6.43
C TRP A 62 -13.99 3.66 5.93
N ARG A 63 -14.48 4.74 6.55
CA ARG A 63 -15.67 5.50 6.16
C ARG A 63 -15.33 6.88 5.57
N SER A 64 -14.06 7.19 5.35
CA SER A 64 -13.66 8.50 4.87
C SER A 64 -14.36 8.83 3.55
N GLU A 65 -14.70 10.11 3.36
CA GLU A 65 -15.35 10.58 2.13
C GLU A 65 -14.50 10.32 0.90
N ILE A 66 -13.17 10.39 1.04
CA ILE A 66 -12.26 10.06 -0.04
C ILE A 66 -12.51 8.64 -0.55
N LEU A 67 -12.78 7.65 0.29
CA LEU A 67 -13.14 6.29 -0.17
C LEU A 67 -14.50 6.21 -0.88
N ALA A 68 -15.41 7.15 -0.62
CA ALA A 68 -16.69 7.23 -1.32
C ALA A 68 -16.51 7.71 -2.78
N MET A 69 -15.51 8.56 -3.03
CA MET A 69 -15.10 8.98 -4.37
C MET A 69 -14.41 7.87 -5.18
N ARG A 70 -14.13 6.73 -4.55
CA ARG A 70 -13.49 5.53 -5.16
C ARG A 70 -12.14 5.85 -5.80
N PRO A 71 -11.19 6.47 -5.06
CA PRO A 71 -9.83 6.66 -5.51
C PRO A 71 -9.25 5.30 -5.86
N ARG A 72 -8.36 5.31 -6.83
CA ARG A 72 -7.62 4.09 -7.22
C ARG A 72 -6.21 4.11 -6.70
N GLU A 73 -5.62 5.28 -6.58
CA GLU A 73 -4.35 5.47 -5.88
C GLU A 73 -4.63 6.02 -4.49
N ILE A 74 -4.07 5.36 -3.47
CA ILE A 74 -4.13 5.84 -2.08
C ILE A 74 -2.73 6.00 -1.49
N HIS A 75 -2.50 7.17 -0.90
CA HIS A 75 -1.35 7.48 -0.07
C HIS A 75 -1.75 7.28 1.39
N LEU A 76 -0.83 6.77 2.20
CA LEU A 76 -1.12 6.34 3.56
C LEU A 76 -0.39 7.22 4.57
N GLY A 77 -1.14 7.80 5.48
CA GLY A 77 -0.63 8.31 6.74
C GLY A 77 -0.49 7.16 7.73
N LEU A 78 0.72 6.95 8.23
CA LEU A 78 1.05 5.85 9.12
C LEU A 78 1.48 6.37 10.49
N PRO A 79 1.00 5.77 11.60
CA PRO A 79 1.51 6.09 12.93
C PRO A 79 2.89 5.47 13.14
N PHE A 80 3.83 6.28 13.63
CA PHE A 80 5.18 5.84 13.98
C PHE A 80 5.46 6.07 15.47
N VAL A 81 6.30 5.21 16.06
CA VAL A 81 6.73 5.35 17.45
C VAL A 81 7.47 6.68 17.63
N GLY A 82 7.04 7.49 18.61
CA GLY A 82 7.63 8.80 18.89
C GLY A 82 7.19 9.94 17.96
N ILE A 83 6.23 9.70 17.06
CA ILE A 83 5.56 10.75 16.25
C ILE A 83 4.06 10.78 16.60
N GLY A 84 3.58 11.92 17.09
CA GLY A 84 2.22 12.07 17.64
C GLY A 84 1.09 11.96 16.60
N GLN A 85 1.31 12.47 15.39
CA GLN A 85 0.42 12.30 14.25
C GLN A 85 0.84 11.13 13.35
N ALA A 86 -0.10 10.64 12.55
CA ALA A 86 0.25 9.77 11.43
C ALA A 86 0.84 10.60 10.29
N VAL A 87 1.92 10.13 9.68
CA VAL A 87 2.64 10.83 8.62
C VAL A 87 2.90 9.91 7.44
N SER A 88 3.05 10.48 6.24
CA SER A 88 3.48 9.73 5.06
C SER A 88 4.94 9.32 5.16
N VAL A 89 5.34 8.26 4.45
CA VAL A 89 6.74 7.79 4.45
C VAL A 89 7.75 8.77 3.83
N PHE A 90 7.24 9.82 3.20
CA PHE A 90 8.00 10.88 2.54
C PHE A 90 7.84 12.23 3.24
N ASP A 91 7.16 12.27 4.38
CA ASP A 91 7.04 13.48 5.20
C ASP A 91 8.40 13.82 5.84
N GLU A 92 8.75 15.11 5.85
CA GLU A 92 10.01 15.59 6.41
C GLU A 92 10.18 15.17 7.87
N GLN A 93 9.09 15.15 8.66
CA GLN A 93 9.14 14.73 10.07
C GLN A 93 9.62 13.31 10.27
N LEU A 94 9.37 12.43 9.29
CA LEU A 94 9.88 11.06 9.30
C LEU A 94 11.29 11.00 8.71
N LEU A 95 11.53 11.71 7.61
CA LEU A 95 12.82 11.70 6.91
C LEU A 95 13.95 12.32 7.73
N ASP A 96 13.64 13.24 8.65
CA ASP A 96 14.62 13.86 9.58
C ASP A 96 15.00 12.95 10.76
N ARG A 97 14.38 11.79 10.92
CA ARG A 97 14.63 10.86 12.03
C ARG A 97 15.60 9.75 11.60
N HIS A 98 16.74 9.66 12.29
CA HIS A 98 17.72 8.59 12.10
C HIS A 98 18.05 7.92 13.45
N PRO A 99 17.83 6.60 13.61
CA PRO A 99 17.18 5.69 12.65
C PRO A 99 15.70 6.03 12.41
N VAL A 100 15.14 5.55 11.30
CA VAL A 100 13.70 5.71 11.00
C VAL A 100 12.90 5.00 12.10
N PRO A 101 11.94 5.69 12.76
CA PRO A 101 11.16 5.07 13.82
C PRO A 101 10.32 3.91 13.27
N PRO A 102 10.12 2.84 14.05
CA PRO A 102 9.27 1.73 13.63
C PRO A 102 7.80 2.15 13.54
N LEU A 103 7.02 1.41 12.74
CA LEU A 103 5.57 1.55 12.69
C LEU A 103 4.95 1.21 14.05
N ASP A 104 4.02 2.05 14.49
CA ASP A 104 3.22 1.82 15.68
C ASP A 104 1.90 1.15 15.31
N PHE A 105 1.93 -0.18 15.13
CA PHE A 105 0.77 -0.96 14.74
C PHE A 105 -0.39 -0.86 15.75
N ALA A 106 -0.11 -0.60 17.02
CA ALA A 106 -1.14 -0.48 18.05
C ALA A 106 -2.03 0.77 17.86
N ARG A 107 -1.50 1.79 17.18
CA ARG A 107 -2.23 3.01 16.83
C ARG A 107 -2.99 2.92 15.52
N ILE A 108 -2.80 1.85 14.72
CA ILE A 108 -3.59 1.64 13.51
C ILE A 108 -5.01 1.27 13.91
N MET A 109 -5.97 2.10 13.50
CA MET A 109 -7.39 1.89 13.77
C MET A 109 -7.92 0.80 12.84
N LEU A 110 -8.62 -0.19 13.39
CA LEU A 110 -9.20 -1.28 12.59
C LEU A 110 -10.72 -1.12 12.45
N PRO A 111 -11.29 -1.44 11.28
CA PRO A 111 -12.73 -1.44 11.11
C PRO A 111 -13.39 -2.51 11.99
N PRO A 112 -14.65 -2.30 12.42
CA PRO A 112 -15.38 -3.32 13.15
C PRO A 112 -15.58 -4.55 12.26
N ARG A 113 -15.48 -5.74 12.86
CA ARG A 113 -15.86 -6.99 12.21
C ARG A 113 -17.35 -6.96 11.87
N LYS A 114 -17.73 -7.57 10.74
CA LYS A 114 -19.13 -7.72 10.35
C LYS A 114 -19.87 -8.49 11.46
N ARG A 115 -20.95 -7.90 12.00
CA ARG A 115 -21.75 -8.51 13.08
C ARG A 115 -23.09 -9.06 12.60
N PHE A 116 -23.72 -8.36 11.66
CA PHE A 116 -25.07 -8.67 11.16
C PHE A 116 -25.07 -8.90 9.66
N LEU A 117 -26.06 -9.65 9.14
CA LEU A 117 -26.14 -10.03 7.73
C LEU A 117 -26.07 -8.83 6.77
N PHE A 118 -26.79 -7.74 7.09
CA PHE A 118 -26.85 -6.50 6.31
C PHE A 118 -25.76 -5.47 6.65
N SER A 119 -24.94 -5.74 7.66
CA SER A 119 -23.83 -4.84 7.99
C SER A 119 -22.71 -4.92 6.95
N VAL A 120 -22.06 -3.79 6.70
CA VAL A 120 -20.96 -3.70 5.73
C VAL A 120 -19.77 -4.54 6.22
N ASP A 121 -19.28 -5.42 5.36
CA ASP A 121 -18.00 -6.12 5.58
C ASP A 121 -16.85 -5.24 5.10
N TRP A 122 -16.28 -4.45 6.01
CA TRP A 122 -15.19 -3.53 5.66
C TRP A 122 -13.91 -4.24 5.20
N TYR A 123 -13.65 -5.46 5.68
CA TYR A 123 -12.46 -6.24 5.34
C TYR A 123 -12.52 -6.84 3.92
N ARG A 124 -13.74 -7.08 3.42
CA ARG A 124 -14.00 -7.50 2.03
C ARG A 124 -14.42 -6.35 1.11
N ARG A 125 -14.71 -5.17 1.66
CA ARG A 125 -15.15 -4.01 0.86
C ARG A 125 -14.02 -3.46 -0.02
N TYR A 126 -12.79 -3.51 0.49
CA TYR A 126 -11.61 -2.96 -0.16
C TYR A 126 -10.56 -4.05 -0.35
N VAL A 127 -9.93 -4.03 -1.53
CA VAL A 127 -8.77 -4.85 -1.89
C VAL A 127 -7.57 -3.93 -1.98
N PHE A 128 -6.57 -4.15 -1.12
CA PHE A 128 -5.35 -3.37 -1.11
C PHE A 128 -4.28 -4.04 -1.97
N GLU A 129 -3.94 -3.39 -3.08
CA GLU A 129 -2.84 -3.78 -3.96
C GLU A 129 -1.59 -2.98 -3.57
N PHE A 130 -0.61 -3.63 -2.96
CA PHE A 130 0.68 -3.05 -2.60
C PHE A 130 1.68 -3.23 -3.75
N LEU A 131 2.02 -2.13 -4.41
CA LEU A 131 3.06 -2.11 -5.44
C LEU A 131 4.42 -1.89 -4.77
N LEU A 132 5.23 -2.96 -4.66
CA LEU A 132 6.52 -3.03 -3.96
C LEU A 132 7.66 -3.49 -4.88
N PRO A 133 8.00 -2.74 -5.95
CA PRO A 133 9.20 -3.00 -6.75
C PRO A 133 10.49 -3.06 -5.91
N PRO A 134 11.57 -3.66 -6.44
CA PRO A 134 12.90 -3.57 -5.86
C PRO A 134 13.30 -2.12 -5.58
N ALA A 135 14.01 -1.89 -4.47
CA ALA A 135 14.35 -0.53 -4.02
C ALA A 135 15.29 0.18 -4.99
N GLU A 136 16.16 -0.57 -5.66
CA GLU A 136 17.11 -0.13 -6.68
C GLU A 136 16.36 0.44 -7.88
N LEU A 137 15.33 -0.26 -8.34
CA LEU A 137 14.48 0.17 -9.44
C LEU A 137 13.69 1.44 -9.07
N VAL A 138 13.20 1.54 -7.83
CA VAL A 138 12.54 2.75 -7.33
C VAL A 138 13.53 3.91 -7.28
N PHE A 139 14.74 3.68 -6.78
CA PHE A 139 15.78 4.68 -6.66
C PHE A 139 16.20 5.22 -8.04
N GLU A 140 16.43 4.34 -9.02
CA GLU A 140 16.72 4.75 -10.40
C GLU A 140 15.60 5.61 -10.99
N ARG A 141 14.34 5.15 -10.88
CA ARG A 141 13.18 5.89 -11.38
C ARG A 141 13.04 7.27 -10.73
N ARG A 142 13.26 7.36 -9.42
CA ARG A 142 13.17 8.63 -8.68
C ARG A 142 14.34 9.55 -9.01
N GLN A 143 15.54 9.04 -9.22
CA GLN A 143 16.67 9.84 -9.71
C GLN A 143 16.39 10.44 -11.09
N LEU A 144 15.82 9.66 -12.01
CA LEU A 144 15.45 10.16 -13.34
C LEU A 144 14.39 11.28 -13.24
N ARG A 145 13.40 11.14 -12.36
CA ARG A 145 12.37 12.17 -12.11
C ARG A 145 12.94 13.42 -11.44
N ALA A 146 13.84 13.26 -10.47
CA ALA A 146 14.49 14.36 -9.77
C ALA A 146 15.30 15.25 -10.72
N ARG A 147 15.96 14.65 -11.73
CA ARG A 147 16.66 15.38 -12.80
C ARG A 147 15.72 16.25 -13.65
N SER A 148 14.43 15.92 -13.70
CA SER A 148 13.39 16.71 -14.36
C SER A 148 12.76 17.77 -13.45
N SER A 149 13.27 17.95 -12.21
CA SER A 149 12.92 19.01 -11.24
C SER A 149 11.45 19.12 -10.82
N THR A 150 10.63 18.09 -11.02
CA THR A 150 9.17 18.17 -10.79
C THR A 150 8.70 17.80 -9.39
N HIS A 151 9.55 17.25 -8.51
CA HIS A 151 9.10 16.77 -7.19
C HIS A 151 10.07 17.11 -6.03
N PRO A 152 9.65 17.96 -5.05
CA PRO A 152 10.47 18.33 -3.90
C PRO A 152 10.77 17.17 -2.93
N VAL A 153 10.01 16.07 -3.03
CA VAL A 153 10.16 14.86 -2.21
C VAL A 153 11.49 14.11 -2.47
N ASP A 154 12.19 14.43 -3.56
CA ASP A 154 13.41 13.73 -3.98
C ASP A 154 14.71 14.48 -3.62
N VAL A 155 14.64 15.60 -2.89
CA VAL A 155 15.82 16.44 -2.54
C VAL A 155 16.88 15.67 -1.73
N ARG A 156 16.46 14.74 -0.86
CA ARG A 156 17.36 13.92 -0.03
C ARG A 156 17.35 12.43 -0.42
N LEU A 157 17.03 12.12 -1.68
CA LEU A 157 16.86 10.75 -2.16
C LEU A 157 18.14 9.91 -1.97
N SER A 158 17.99 8.73 -1.36
CA SER A 158 19.03 7.70 -1.27
C SER A 158 18.44 6.31 -1.43
N LEU A 159 19.27 5.33 -1.78
CA LEU A 159 18.84 3.93 -1.84
C LEU A 159 18.31 3.46 -0.48
N ALA A 160 18.98 3.81 0.61
CA ALA A 160 18.57 3.46 1.97
C ALA A 160 17.17 3.99 2.32
N ILE A 161 16.81 5.20 1.84
CA ILE A 161 15.45 5.73 2.00
C ILE A 161 14.45 4.89 1.20
N CYS A 162 14.76 4.54 -0.05
CA CYS A 162 13.89 3.68 -0.86
C CYS A 162 13.69 2.30 -0.22
N GLU A 163 14.76 1.69 0.32
CA GLU A 163 14.71 0.43 1.05
C GLU A 163 13.82 0.53 2.30
N SER A 164 14.06 1.55 3.13
CA SER A 164 13.27 1.80 4.34
C SER A 164 11.80 2.03 4.03
N GLN A 165 11.49 2.85 3.02
CA GLN A 165 10.11 3.13 2.61
C GLN A 165 9.42 1.86 2.09
N ARG A 166 10.10 1.08 1.25
CA ARG A 166 9.59 -0.21 0.75
C ARG A 166 9.33 -1.17 1.91
N GLU A 167 10.24 -1.25 2.87
CA GLU A 167 10.13 -2.13 4.03
C GLU A 167 8.94 -1.75 4.93
N ILE A 168 8.72 -0.45 5.17
CA ILE A 168 7.53 0.05 5.89
C ILE A 168 6.24 -0.43 5.22
N PHE A 169 6.12 -0.29 3.89
CA PHE A 169 4.94 -0.76 3.17
C PHE A 169 4.82 -2.29 3.18
N ARG A 170 5.93 -3.03 3.13
CA ARG A 170 5.93 -4.49 3.25
C ARG A 170 5.39 -4.93 4.62
N GLN A 171 5.88 -4.31 5.70
CA GLN A 171 5.42 -4.61 7.05
C GLN A 171 3.93 -4.28 7.23
N LEU A 172 3.48 -3.16 6.67
CA LEU A 172 2.07 -2.79 6.67
C LEU A 172 1.21 -3.80 5.90
N ALA A 173 1.64 -4.25 4.72
CA ALA A 173 0.94 -5.25 3.93
C ALA A 173 0.78 -6.57 4.71
N VAL A 174 1.84 -7.02 5.38
CA VAL A 174 1.82 -8.20 6.26
C VAL A 174 0.84 -8.01 7.40
N PHE A 175 0.91 -6.88 8.11
CA PHE A 175 0.00 -6.55 9.20
C PHE A 175 -1.47 -6.53 8.74
N MET A 176 -1.78 -5.90 7.61
CA MET A 176 -3.14 -5.84 7.10
C MET A 176 -3.66 -7.23 6.69
N HIS A 177 -2.82 -8.04 6.07
CA HIS A 177 -3.15 -9.43 5.77
C HIS A 177 -3.42 -10.23 7.06
N GLU A 178 -2.63 -10.03 8.11
CA GLU A 178 -2.84 -10.62 9.46
C GLU A 178 -4.19 -10.23 10.06
N GLN A 179 -4.61 -8.98 9.84
CA GLN A 179 -5.92 -8.49 10.26
C GLN A 179 -7.07 -9.00 9.36
N ARG A 180 -6.77 -9.84 8.36
CA ARG A 180 -7.72 -10.43 7.39
C ARG A 180 -8.27 -9.44 6.36
N PHE A 181 -7.55 -8.36 6.05
CA PHE A 181 -7.85 -7.58 4.86
C PHE A 181 -7.51 -8.37 3.59
N GLN A 182 -8.19 -8.07 2.50
CA GLN A 182 -7.77 -8.53 1.17
C GLN A 182 -6.55 -7.71 0.74
N VAL A 183 -5.39 -8.36 0.74
CA VAL A 183 -4.09 -7.73 0.46
C VAL A 183 -3.36 -8.56 -0.59
N TYR A 184 -2.85 -7.88 -1.61
CA TYR A 184 -1.98 -8.43 -2.63
C TYR A 184 -0.73 -7.59 -2.77
N VAL A 185 0.38 -8.22 -3.14
CA VAL A 185 1.66 -7.57 -3.36
C VAL A 185 2.09 -7.77 -4.80
N ARG A 186 2.66 -6.75 -5.43
CA ARG A 186 3.18 -6.84 -6.78
C ARG A 186 4.49 -6.08 -6.91
N GLU A 187 5.46 -6.64 -7.64
CA GLU A 187 6.76 -5.99 -7.84
C GLU A 187 6.78 -5.05 -9.06
N GLY A 188 5.84 -5.20 -9.99
CA GLY A 188 5.75 -4.36 -11.18
C GLY A 188 4.45 -4.63 -11.94
N ILE A 189 4.03 -3.70 -12.79
CA ILE A 189 2.71 -3.75 -13.45
C ILE A 189 2.50 -5.05 -14.24
N GLU A 190 3.56 -5.57 -14.87
CA GLU A 190 3.53 -6.80 -15.68
C GLU A 190 3.65 -8.07 -14.84
N ASN A 191 4.13 -7.96 -13.60
CA ASN A 191 4.29 -9.12 -12.71
C ASN A 191 2.92 -9.54 -12.17
N PRO A 192 2.63 -10.85 -12.01
CA PRO A 192 1.40 -11.30 -11.40
C PRO A 192 1.29 -10.85 -9.93
N PRO A 193 0.07 -10.69 -9.40
CA PRO A 193 -0.12 -10.42 -7.98
C PRO A 193 0.32 -11.63 -7.15
N LEU A 194 0.93 -11.35 -6.01
CA LEU A 194 1.33 -12.30 -5.00
C LEU A 194 0.37 -12.20 -3.80
N ARG A 195 0.09 -13.33 -3.16
CA ARG A 195 -0.60 -13.38 -1.87
C ARG A 195 0.35 -13.82 -0.77
N PHE A 196 0.20 -13.28 0.42
CA PHE A 196 0.87 -13.83 1.59
C PHE A 196 0.26 -15.19 1.94
N VAL A 197 1.12 -16.17 2.22
CA VAL A 197 0.71 -17.46 2.79
C VAL A 197 0.90 -17.45 4.30
N GLU A 198 -0.05 -18.05 5.02
CA GLU A 198 0.17 -18.40 6.42
C GLU A 198 1.26 -19.46 6.46
N SER A 199 2.31 -19.25 7.25
CA SER A 199 3.23 -20.35 7.56
C SER A 199 2.43 -21.40 8.31
N MET A 200 2.24 -22.59 7.72
CA MET A 200 1.64 -23.70 8.45
C MET A 200 2.40 -23.88 9.77
N PRO A 201 1.72 -23.99 10.93
CA PRO A 201 2.42 -24.42 12.13
C PRO A 201 3.05 -25.77 11.81
N LYS A 202 4.38 -25.89 11.99
CA LYS A 202 5.04 -27.19 11.95
C LYS A 202 4.31 -28.11 12.96
N PRO A 203 3.92 -29.33 12.57
CA PRO A 203 3.33 -30.29 13.49
C PRO A 203 4.27 -30.62 14.64
#